data_AF-A0AB39MVW7-F1
#
_entry.id   AF-A0AB39MVW7-F1
#
_cell.length_a   1.000
_cell.length_b   1.000
_cell.length_c   1.000
_cell.angle_alpha   90.00
_cell.angle_beta   90.00
_cell.angle_gamma   90.00
#
_symmetry.space_group_name_H-M   'P 1'
#
loop_
_entity.id
_entity.type
_entity.pdbx_description
1 polymer ?
#
loop_
_entity_poly.entity_id
_entity_poly.type
_entity_poly.pdbx_seq_one_letter_code
_entity_poly.pdbx_strand_id
1 'polypeptide(L)'
;MTMVVTGGYAGVHKEVTLRGDGTVHTDDKGERAVRRTGAAEFTELRTLLGDPALDEVSDFTRDMEGADMFQYKLRFDGRTVMTDRSVDEPALDRLVDALSEWLPKR
;
A
#
# COMPACT_ATOMS: atom_id res chain seq x y z
N MET A 1 -4.98 5.81 -6.22
CA MET A 1 -4.09 5.50 -5.09
C MET A 1 -2.98 4.61 -5.61
N THR A 2 -1.75 4.79 -5.13
CA THR A 2 -0.61 3.92 -5.46
C THR A 2 0.13 3.53 -4.19
N MET A 3 0.55 2.27 -4.10
CA MET A 3 1.46 1.76 -3.09
C MET A 3 2.67 1.12 -3.78
N VAL A 4 3.86 1.52 -3.37
CA VAL A 4 5.12 0.91 -3.81
C VAL A 4 5.77 0.25 -2.60
N VAL A 5 6.13 -1.01 -2.74
CA VAL A 5 6.85 -1.79 -1.72
C VAL A 5 8.25 -2.05 -2.24
N THR A 6 9.24 -1.63 -1.45
CA THR A 6 10.66 -1.83 -1.75
C THR A 6 11.37 -2.50 -0.59
N GLY A 7 12.51 -3.14 -0.86
CA GLY A 7 13.37 -3.69 0.20
C GLY A 7 13.23 -5.19 0.38
N GLY A 8 13.52 -5.67 1.59
CA GLY A 8 13.70 -7.09 1.87
C GLY A 8 14.95 -7.70 1.22
N TYR A 9 15.37 -8.86 1.73
CA TYR A 9 16.64 -9.51 1.33
C TYR A 9 16.76 -9.84 -0.16
N ALA A 10 15.64 -10.06 -0.87
CA ALA A 10 15.62 -10.37 -2.30
C ALA A 10 15.57 -9.12 -3.21
N GLY A 11 15.62 -7.91 -2.63
CA GLY A 11 15.47 -6.66 -3.36
C GLY A 11 14.11 -6.56 -4.05
N VAL A 12 13.03 -6.65 -3.28
CA VAL A 12 11.65 -6.52 -3.78
C VAL A 12 11.43 -5.11 -4.30
N HIS A 13 10.75 -5.01 -5.43
CA HIS A 13 10.22 -3.76 -5.96
C HIS A 13 8.88 -4.07 -6.62
N LYS A 14 7.80 -3.84 -5.88
CA LYS A 14 6.43 -4.13 -6.32
C LYS A 14 5.59 -2.88 -6.21
N GLU A 15 4.69 -2.69 -7.16
CA GLU A 15 3.75 -1.58 -7.19
C GLU A 15 2.32 -2.09 -7.31
N VAL A 16 1.40 -1.45 -6.60
CA VAL A 16 -0.05 -1.60 -6.74
C VAL A 16 -0.65 -0.23 -6.96
N THR A 17 -1.40 -0.05 -8.04
CA THR A 17 -2.16 1.17 -8.32
C THR A 17 -3.65 0.83 -8.41
N LEU A 18 -4.43 1.36 -7.47
CA LEU A 18 -5.90 1.29 -7.46
C LEU A 18 -6.49 2.51 -8.16
N ARG A 19 -7.30 2.26 -9.18
CA ARG A 19 -8.08 3.24 -9.93
C ARG A 19 -9.48 3.42 -9.33
N GLY A 20 -10.08 4.58 -9.58
CA GLY A 20 -11.42 4.92 -9.07
C GLY A 20 -12.57 4.12 -9.67
N ASP A 21 -12.30 3.26 -10.66
CA ASP A 21 -13.26 2.37 -11.30
C ASP A 21 -13.14 0.91 -10.81
N GLY A 22 -12.30 0.66 -9.79
CA GLY A 22 -12.00 -0.68 -9.27
C GLY A 22 -10.95 -1.46 -10.08
N THR A 23 -10.27 -0.82 -11.02
CA THR A 23 -9.15 -1.44 -11.74
C THR A 23 -7.87 -1.38 -10.88
N VAL A 24 -7.18 -2.51 -10.74
CA VAL A 24 -5.90 -2.63 -10.03
C VAL A 24 -4.80 -2.95 -11.02
N HIS A 25 -3.80 -2.09 -11.11
CA HIS A 25 -2.57 -2.35 -11.84
C HIS A 25 -1.50 -2.81 -10.87
N THR A 26 -0.77 -3.85 -11.23
CA THR A 26 0.35 -4.37 -10.44
C THR A 26 1.61 -4.41 -11.29
N ASP A 27 2.75 -4.08 -10.71
CA ASP A 27 4.07 -4.23 -11.34
C ASP A 27 4.99 -4.99 -10.37
N ASP A 28 5.71 -6.01 -10.85
CA ASP A 28 6.83 -6.65 -10.15
C ASP A 28 8.05 -6.62 -11.07
N LYS A 29 8.97 -5.69 -10.81
CA LYS A 29 10.21 -5.52 -11.60
C LYS A 29 9.99 -5.48 -13.12
N GLY A 30 8.91 -4.82 -13.56
CA GLY A 30 8.54 -4.68 -14.98
C GLY A 30 7.54 -5.72 -15.49
N GLU A 31 7.21 -6.75 -14.71
CA GLU A 31 6.10 -7.65 -15.00
C GLU A 31 4.79 -6.99 -14.57
N ARG A 32 3.98 -6.60 -15.55
CA ARG A 32 2.73 -5.86 -15.31
C ARG A 32 1.52 -6.77 -15.44
N ALA A 33 0.60 -6.66 -14.49
CA ALA A 33 -0.71 -7.28 -14.60
C ALA A 33 -1.83 -6.26 -14.28
N VAL A 34 -3.00 -6.52 -14.85
CA VAL A 34 -4.21 -5.74 -14.60
C VAL A 34 -5.24 -6.69 -14.04
N ARG A 35 -5.81 -6.32 -12.90
CA ARG A 35 -6.86 -7.05 -12.19
C ARG A 35 -8.04 -6.13 -11.96
N ARG A 36 -9.21 -6.70 -11.72
CA ARG A 36 -10.41 -5.96 -11.34
C ARG A 36 -10.81 -6.38 -9.94
N THR A 37 -11.08 -5.41 -9.06
CA THR A 37 -11.67 -5.69 -7.76
C THR A 37 -13.12 -6.13 -7.94
N GLY A 38 -13.61 -7.03 -7.09
CA GLY A 38 -15.05 -7.16 -6.92
C GLY A 38 -15.64 -5.91 -6.26
N ALA A 39 -16.97 -5.84 -6.21
CA ALA A 39 -17.67 -4.67 -5.66
C ALA A 39 -17.46 -4.52 -4.14
N ALA A 40 -17.38 -5.64 -3.42
CA ALA A 40 -17.17 -5.65 -1.98
C ALA A 40 -15.75 -5.18 -1.64
N GLU A 41 -14.74 -5.75 -2.29
CA GLU A 41 -13.33 -5.41 -2.11
C GLU A 41 -13.06 -3.95 -2.49
N PHE A 42 -13.70 -3.46 -3.57
CA PHE A 42 -13.59 -2.04 -3.93
C PHE A 42 -14.18 -1.12 -2.87
N THR A 43 -15.34 -1.50 -2.31
CA THR A 43 -16.02 -0.71 -1.29
C THR A 43 -15.22 -0.68 0.00
N GLU A 44 -14.62 -1.80 0.38
CA GLU A 44 -13.72 -1.91 1.53
C GLU A 44 -12.50 -1.01 1.36
N LEU A 45 -11.80 -1.10 0.22
CA LEU A 45 -10.65 -0.24 -0.08
C LEU A 45 -11.03 1.25 -0.08
N ARG A 46 -12.20 1.60 -0.61
CA ARG A 46 -12.71 2.98 -0.59
C ARG A 46 -13.05 3.44 0.83
N THR A 47 -13.53 2.54 1.68
CA THR A 47 -13.84 2.82 3.09
C THR A 47 -12.56 3.07 3.87
N LEU A 48 -11.54 2.21 3.70
CA LEU A 48 -10.22 2.39 4.32
C LEU A 48 -9.55 3.70 3.87
N LEU A 49 -9.61 4.01 2.57
CA LEU A 49 -9.08 5.27 2.03
C LEU A 49 -9.83 6.52 2.51
N GLY A 50 -11.04 6.37 3.04
CA GLY A 50 -11.83 7.45 3.61
C GLY A 50 -11.81 7.47 5.14
N ASP A 51 -10.97 6.66 5.78
CA ASP A 51 -10.85 6.64 7.24
C ASP A 51 -10.16 7.94 7.69
N PRO A 52 -10.83 8.80 8.50
CA PRO A 52 -10.27 10.06 8.96
C PRO A 52 -9.02 9.87 9.83
N ALA A 53 -8.81 8.70 10.43
CA ALA A 53 -7.58 8.42 11.17
C ALA A 53 -6.34 8.46 10.26
N LEU A 54 -6.50 8.28 8.94
CA LEU A 54 -5.39 8.44 7.99
C LEU A 54 -4.90 9.89 7.90
N ASP A 55 -5.72 10.88 8.26
CA ASP A 55 -5.31 12.29 8.27
C ASP A 55 -4.33 12.59 9.43
N GLU A 56 -4.39 11.81 10.50
CA GLU A 56 -3.51 11.96 11.67
C GLU A 56 -2.16 11.27 11.50
N VAL A 57 -2.05 10.32 10.57
CA VAL A 57 -0.81 9.61 10.25
C VAL A 57 0.24 10.61 9.75
N SER A 58 1.46 10.51 10.25
CA SER A 58 2.57 11.33 9.75
C SER A 58 3.00 10.93 8.34
N ASP A 59 3.47 11.88 7.52
CA ASP A 59 3.97 11.57 6.16
C ASP A 59 5.17 10.62 6.15
N PHE A 60 5.86 10.49 7.28
CA PHE A 60 7.01 9.60 7.44
C PHE A 60 6.96 8.92 8.81
N THR A 61 6.70 7.61 8.82
CA THR A 61 6.65 6.75 10.01
C THR A 61 7.69 5.65 9.83
N ARG A 62 8.95 5.95 10.11
CA ARG A 62 10.06 5.01 9.98
C ARG A 62 10.88 4.99 11.26
N ASP A 63 11.11 3.81 11.80
CA ASP A 63 12.15 3.53 12.78
C ASP A 63 13.33 2.88 12.05
N MET A 64 14.57 3.22 12.43
CA MET A 64 15.75 2.67 11.75
C MET A 64 15.95 1.15 11.98
N GLU A 65 15.05 0.52 12.73
CA GLU A 65 15.06 -0.90 13.12
C GLU A 65 13.94 -1.75 12.46
N GLY A 66 13.33 -1.30 11.35
CA GLY A 66 12.28 -2.06 10.64
C GLY A 66 12.61 -3.55 10.44
N ALA A 67 11.78 -4.42 11.04
CA ALA A 67 12.08 -5.83 11.28
C ALA A 67 12.28 -6.70 10.01
N ASP A 68 11.69 -6.30 8.88
CA ASP A 68 11.72 -7.02 7.61
C ASP A 68 12.46 -6.26 6.49
N MET A 69 12.96 -5.06 6.80
CA MET A 69 13.56 -4.10 5.86
C MET A 69 12.67 -3.75 4.66
N PHE A 70 11.35 -3.94 4.74
CA PHE A 70 10.43 -3.45 3.73
C PHE A 70 10.11 -1.97 3.99
N GLN A 71 9.97 -1.22 2.90
CA GLN A 71 9.53 0.16 2.91
C GLN A 71 8.33 0.29 1.99
N TYR A 72 7.25 0.84 2.53
CA TYR A 72 5.99 1.08 1.88
C TYR A 72 5.85 2.58 1.62
N LYS A 73 5.70 2.95 0.36
CA LYS A 73 5.39 4.31 -0.06
C LYS A 73 3.98 4.35 -0.62
N LEU A 74 3.08 5.02 0.09
CA LEU A 74 1.67 5.16 -0.25
C LEU A 74 1.39 6.58 -0.77
N ARG A 75 0.57 6.69 -1.81
CA ARG A 75 0.11 7.98 -2.37
C ARG A 75 -1.40 7.97 -2.56
N PHE A 76 -2.10 8.61 -1.64
CA PHE A 76 -3.55 8.81 -1.62
C PHE A 76 -3.86 10.27 -1.29
N ASP A 77 -5.05 10.73 -1.66
CA ASP A 77 -5.57 12.06 -1.33
C ASP A 77 -4.58 13.23 -1.50
N GLY A 78 -3.77 13.19 -2.56
CA GLY A 78 -2.74 14.21 -2.82
C GLY A 78 -1.50 14.16 -1.93
N ARG A 79 -1.51 13.39 -0.83
CA ARG A 79 -0.38 13.20 0.09
C ARG A 79 0.43 11.94 -0.22
N THR A 80 1.62 11.87 0.38
CA THR A 80 2.52 10.71 0.30
C THR A 80 2.92 10.32 1.71
N VAL A 81 2.63 9.08 2.09
CA VAL A 81 3.03 8.48 3.37
C VAL A 81 4.11 7.44 3.11
N MET A 82 5.20 7.49 3.86
CA MET A 82 6.25 6.49 3.85
C MET A 82 6.33 5.80 5.21
N THR A 83 6.20 4.48 5.20
CA THR A 83 6.25 3.66 6.42
C THR A 83 7.08 2.41 6.20
N ASP A 84 7.73 1.93 7.25
CA ASP A 84 8.27 0.56 7.33
C ASP A 84 7.51 -0.29 8.36
N ARG A 85 6.35 0.19 8.83
CA ARG A 85 5.48 -0.46 9.81
C ARG A 85 6.14 -0.75 11.15
N SER A 86 7.23 -0.04 11.48
CA SER A 86 7.87 -0.11 12.80
C SER A 86 7.10 0.66 13.87
N VAL A 87 6.34 1.69 13.47
CA VAL A 87 5.45 2.47 14.33
C VAL A 87 4.02 1.96 14.15
N ASP A 88 3.33 1.71 15.26
CA ASP A 88 1.94 1.25 15.27
C ASP A 88 1.01 2.37 14.76
N GLU A 89 0.43 2.16 13.59
CA GLU A 89 -0.48 3.09 12.92
C GLU A 89 -1.69 2.29 12.39
N PRO A 90 -2.67 1.94 13.23
CA PRO A 90 -3.65 0.91 12.91
C PRO A 90 -4.47 1.15 11.63
N ALA A 91 -4.77 2.41 11.30
CA ALA A 91 -5.48 2.76 10.06
C ALA A 91 -4.60 2.57 8.83
N LEU A 92 -3.32 2.99 8.92
CA LEU A 92 -2.34 2.80 7.87
C LEU A 92 -2.04 1.31 7.65
N ASP A 93 -1.91 0.56 8.73
CA ASP A 93 -1.64 -0.88 8.71
C ASP A 93 -2.73 -1.67 7.99
N ARG A 94 -3.99 -1.42 8.31
CA ARG A 94 -5.13 -2.04 7.60
C ARG A 94 -5.13 -1.72 6.11
N LEU A 95 -4.81 -0.46 5.75
CA LEU A 95 -4.73 -0.06 4.36
C LEU A 95 -3.59 -0.77 3.63
N VAL A 96 -2.40 -0.87 4.25
CA VAL A 96 -1.26 -1.61 3.70
C VAL A 96 -1.60 -3.09 3.53
N ASP A 97 -2.25 -3.71 4.51
CA ASP A 97 -2.63 -5.12 4.45
C ASP A 97 -3.62 -5.38 3.30
N ALA A 98 -4.68 -4.60 3.21
CA ALA A 98 -5.68 -4.71 2.14
C ALA A 98 -5.07 -4.51 0.74
N LEU A 99 -4.13 -3.59 0.57
CA LEU A 99 -3.42 -3.38 -0.69
C LEU A 99 -2.42 -4.49 -0.99
N SER A 100 -1.82 -5.08 0.05
CA SER A 100 -0.83 -6.15 -0.09
C SER A 100 -1.41 -7.44 -0.63
N GLU A 101 -2.72 -7.67 -0.46
CA GLU A 101 -3.43 -8.79 -1.09
C GLU A 101 -3.34 -8.77 -2.62
N TRP A 102 -3.22 -7.58 -3.20
CA TRP A 102 -3.10 -7.36 -4.64
C TRP A 102 -1.67 -7.40 -5.14
N LEU A 103 -0.67 -7.43 -4.26
CA LEU A 103 0.72 -7.53 -4.68
C LEU A 103 0.92 -8.82 -5.48
N PRO A 104 1.76 -8.79 -6.53
CA PRO A 104 2.12 -9.99 -7.27
C PRO A 104 2.65 -11.07 -6.31
N LYS A 105 1.95 -12.21 -6.23
CA LYS A 105 2.41 -13.40 -5.52
C LYS A 105 3.33 -14.14 -6.48
N ARG A 106 4.63 -14.15 -6.18
CA ARG A 106 5.59 -15.01 -6.86
C ARG A 106 5.43 -16.44 -6.37
#